data_AF-A0A920NEQ7-F1
#
_entry.id   AF-A0A920NEQ7-F1
#
_cell.length_a   1.000
_cell.length_b   1.000
_cell.length_c   1.000
_cell.angle_alpha   90.00
_cell.angle_beta   90.00
_cell.angle_gamma   90.00
#
_symmetry.space_group_name_H-M   'P 1'
#
loop_
_entity.id
_entity.type
_entity.pdbx_description
1 polymer ?
#
loop_
_entity_poly.entity_id
_entity_poly.type
_entity_poly.pdbx_seq_one_letter_code
_entity_poly.pdbx_strand_id
1 'polypeptide(L)' 'MDLSNFRKRRWPSLNYINPEYKGKFGIIAPYSKDFCKTCNRLRITSRGDLRLCLFGNTGIR' A
#
# COMPACT_ATOMS: atom_id res chain seq x y z
N MET A 1 -6.16 -21.55 -11.27
CA MET A 1 -5.87 -20.19 -10.78
C MET A 1 -4.37 -20.01 -10.85
N ASP A 2 -3.90 -19.47 -11.97
CA ASP A 2 -2.47 -19.33 -12.23
C ASP A 2 -1.90 -18.14 -11.44
N LEU A 3 -0.89 -18.43 -10.60
CA LEU A 3 -0.17 -17.45 -9.78
C LEU A 3 0.76 -16.54 -10.61
N SER A 4 0.86 -16.77 -11.92
CA SER A 4 1.75 -16.06 -12.86
C SER A 4 1.41 -14.57 -13.10
N ASN A 5 0.24 -14.08 -12.67
CA ASN A 5 -0.19 -12.69 -12.89
C ASN A 5 -0.08 -11.76 -11.65
N PHE A 6 0.70 -12.14 -10.63
CA PHE A 6 0.96 -11.29 -9.46
C PHE A 6 1.95 -10.15 -9.76
N ARG A 7 1.48 -9.11 -10.45
CA ARG A 7 2.31 -7.92 -10.75
C ARG A 7 2.37 -6.97 -9.55
N LYS A 8 3.19 -7.30 -8.54
CA LYS A 8 3.47 -6.45 -7.37
C LYS A 8 4.34 -5.26 -7.80
N ARG A 9 3.72 -4.16 -8.23
CA ARG A 9 4.39 -2.85 -8.36
C ARG A 9 4.51 -2.20 -6.97
N ARG A 10 5.22 -1.07 -6.86
CA ARG A 10 5.51 -0.30 -5.62
C ARG A 10 4.29 0.17 -4.79
N TRP A 11 3.10 -0.30 -5.14
CA TRP A 11 1.82 -0.03 -4.51
C TRP A 11 1.40 -1.20 -3.63
N PRO A 12 0.70 -0.98 -2.50
CA PRO A 12 0.24 -2.05 -1.61
C PRO A 12 -0.83 -2.97 -2.22
N SER A 13 -1.27 -2.69 -3.45
CA SER A 13 -2.31 -3.44 -4.14
C SER A 13 -1.76 -4.73 -4.74
N LEU A 14 -2.34 -5.87 -4.36
CA LEU A 14 -2.22 -7.14 -5.06
C LEU A 14 -3.28 -7.17 -6.15
N ASN A 15 -2.86 -7.03 -7.40
CA ASN A 15 -3.78 -6.97 -8.54
C ASN A 15 -4.00 -8.36 -9.12
N TYR A 16 -5.26 -8.71 -9.32
CA TYR A 16 -5.72 -9.93 -9.93
C TYR A 16 -6.35 -9.60 -11.28
N ILE A 17 -5.88 -10.28 -12.31
CA ILE A 17 -6.31 -10.12 -13.69
C ILE A 17 -6.58 -11.52 -14.20
N ASN A 18 -7.79 -11.75 -14.71
CA ASN A 18 -8.08 -12.99 -15.43
C ASN A 18 -7.92 -12.72 -16.93
N PRO A 19 -7.04 -13.42 -17.67
CA PRO A 19 -6.88 -13.21 -19.11
C PRO A 19 -8.17 -13.39 -19.91
N GLU A 20 -9.10 -14.23 -19.43
CA GLU A 20 -10.38 -14.53 -20.11
C GLU A 20 -11.46 -13.44 -19.90
N TYR A 21 -11.30 -12.55 -18.93
CA TYR A 21 -12.30 -11.50 -18.63
C TYR A 21 -11.66 -10.12 -18.60
N LYS A 22 -12.36 -9.12 -19.14
CA LYS A 22 -11.86 -7.73 -19.18
C LYS A 22 -11.72 -7.06 -17.80
N GLY A 23 -12.18 -7.71 -16.73
CA GLY A 23 -12.16 -7.19 -15.36
C GLY A 23 -10.81 -7.35 -14.67
N LYS A 24 -10.42 -6.32 -13.90
CA LYS A 24 -9.26 -6.36 -13.00
C LYS A 24 -9.73 -5.92 -11.62
N PHE A 25 -9.32 -6.62 -10.59
CA PHE A 25 -9.57 -6.19 -9.21
C PHE A 25 -8.29 -6.25 -8.40
N GLY A 26 -8.18 -5.40 -7.39
CA GLY A 26 -6.99 -5.30 -6.55
C GLY A 26 -7.36 -5.38 -5.09
N ILE A 27 -6.59 -6.14 -4.31
CA ILE A 27 -6.72 -6.20 -2.86
C ILE A 27 -5.63 -5.33 -2.25
N ILE A 28 -6.00 -4.35 -1.43
CA ILE A 28 -5.06 -3.51 -0.69
C ILE A 28 -4.92 -4.07 0.73
N ALA A 29 -3.73 -4.52 1.09
CA ALA A 29 -3.41 -5.03 2.42
C ALA A 29 -2.50 -4.05 3.19
N PRO A 30 -3.06 -2.98 3.81
CA PRO A 30 -2.28 -1.91 4.43
C PRO A 30 -1.52 -2.36 5.70
N TYR A 31 -1.85 -3.53 6.24
CA TYR A 31 -1.22 -4.14 7.42
C TYR A 31 -0.24 -5.27 7.08
N SER A 32 0.08 -5.48 5.80
CA SER A 32 1.05 -6.52 5.44
C SER A 32 2.44 -6.20 6.00
N LYS A 33 3.15 -7.23 6.47
CA LYS A 33 4.47 -7.09 7.13
C LYS A 33 5.50 -6.32 6.29
N ASP A 34 5.37 -6.34 4.97
CA ASP A 34 6.31 -5.68 4.06
C ASP A 34 5.86 -4.29 3.60
N PHE A 35 4.66 -3.83 3.93
CA PHE A 35 4.15 -2.53 3.50
C PHE A 35 5.05 -1.38 3.98
N CYS A 36 5.42 -1.39 5.26
CA CYS A 36 6.23 -0.33 5.84
C CYS A 36 7.63 -0.23 5.21
N LYS A 37 8.20 -1.34 4.70
CA LYS A 37 9.54 -1.37 4.09
C LYS A 37 9.62 -0.58 2.79
N THR A 38 8.51 -0.50 2.05
CA THR A 38 8.43 0.25 0.78
C THR A 38 7.61 1.53 0.89
N CYS A 39 7.06 1.82 2.08
CA CYS A 39 6.25 3.00 2.34
C CYS A 39 7.10 4.27 2.23
N ASN A 40 6.67 5.19 1.39
CA ASN A 40 7.29 6.51 1.18
C ASN A 40 6.30 7.65 1.46
N ARG A 41 5.31 7.40 2.32
CA ARG A 41 4.23 8.36 2.63
C ARG A 41 4.58 9.18 3.87
N LEU A 42 4.50 10.49 3.75
CA LEU A 42 4.55 11.45 4.85
C LEU A 42 3.17 12.05 5.05
N ARG A 43 2.76 12.30 6.30
CA ARG A 43 1.51 12.97 6.63
C ARG A 43 1.79 14.21 7.47
N ILE A 44 1.19 15.33 7.11
CA ILE A 44 1.20 16.55 7.92
C ILE A 44 -0.16 16.66 8.62
N THR A 45 -0.17 16.89 9.94
CA THR A 45 -1.42 17.10 10.69
C THR A 45 -1.95 18.52 10.46
N SER A 46 -3.21 18.77 10.78
CA SER A 46 -3.79 20.12 10.74
C SER A 46 -3.10 21.13 11.67
N ARG A 47 -2.33 20.65 12.66
CA ARG A 47 -1.51 21.47 13.55
C ARG A 47 -0.09 21.72 13.03
N GLY A 48 0.26 21.14 11.88
CA GLY A 48 1.59 21.24 11.28
C GLY A 48 2.59 20.17 11.72
N ASP A 49 2.17 19.14 12.46
CA ASP A 49 3.10 18.08 12.89
C ASP A 49 3.39 17.11 11.74
N LEU A 50 4.66 16.72 11.58
CA LEU A 50 5.07 15.68 10.64
C LEU A 50 4.90 14.29 11.25
N ARG A 51 4.17 13.43 10.54
CA ARG A 51 3.93 12.03 10.87
C ARG A 51 4.53 11.14 9.79
N LEU A 52 5.52 10.35 10.18
CA LEU A 52 6.22 9.41 9.29
C LEU A 52 5.46 8.09 9.06
N CYS A 53 4.44 7.82 9.90
CA CYS A 53 3.63 6.62 9.82
C CYS A 53 2.16 6.97 10.07
N LEU A 54 1.25 6.26 9.39
CA LEU A 54 -0.19 6.43 9.56
C LEU A 54 -0.64 6.10 11.00
N PHE A 55 0.01 5.10 11.61
CA PHE A 55 -0.30 4.59 12.95
C PHE A 55 0.71 5.06 14.01
N GLY A 56 1.72 5.84 13.62
CA GLY A 56 2.77 6.32 14.52
C GLY A 56 2.31 7.53 15.32
N ASN A 57 2.32 7.41 16.65
CA ASN A 57 2.03 8.53 17.54
C ASN A 57 3.25 9.43 17.82
N THR A 58 4.44 9.05 17.35
CA THR A 58 5.63 9.90 17.34
C THR A 58 5.61 10.78 16.11
N GLY A 59 5.48 12.09 16.33
CA GLY A 59 5.68 13.12 15.32
C GLY A 59 6.99 13.84 15.59
N ILE A 60 7.74 14.12 14.52
CA ILE A 60 8.87 15.06 14.57
C ILE A 60 8.28 16.46 14.46
N ARG A 61 8.66 17.33 15.39
CA ARG A 61 8.22 18.73 15.45
C ARG A 61 9.33 19.64 14.96
#